data_AF-A0A9D7GIC4-F1
#
_entry.id   AF-A0A9D7GIC4-F1
#
_cell.length_a   1.000
_cell.length_b   1.000
_cell.length_c   1.000
_cell.angle_alpha   90.00
_cell.angle_beta   90.00
_cell.angle_gamma   90.00
#
_symmetry.space_group_name_H-M   'P 1'
#
loop_
_entity.id
_entity.type
_entity.pdbx_description
1 polymer ?
#
loop_
_entity_poly.entity_id
_entity_poly.type
_entity_poly.pdbx_seq_one_letter_code
_entity_poly.pdbx_strand_id
1 'polypeptide(L)'
;MNKRFFFLVIVLLLNFQMTSLANRRLVDQYIQSYKEIAIAEMYRTKIPASIKLAQGLLESNWGQSDLAITANNHFGIKCGGNWQGRMFFKVDDDTDENGNPVESCFRQFETAQESYIAHSEFLTNPAKQGRYGFLFDYPTTDYVSWSKGLQFSGYATDKKYADKLINVIESYKLHQYDILFPAEGTPSEIYVQQESKIISKVEDEKPVLKNSNITHAVGKENTSSVKKLKKYINGLICVVVSEGETIESISKSCRVNKHDIVIFNESRFYLDTPLKDGQIIFLESKKRFNEDFSSHVVKESESLFDISQKYGIKMSSLASRNKIPEHARLTKGLTLFINSPGMDYSYLREVNVTEEFIDFGKVK
;
A
#
# COMPACT_ATOMS: atom_id res chain seq x y z
N MET A 1 11.73 -14.73 -55.94
CA MET A 1 10.83 -14.67 -54.76
C MET A 1 9.46 -14.17 -55.24
N ASN A 2 8.40 -14.93 -54.98
CA ASN A 2 7.09 -14.70 -55.61
C ASN A 2 6.44 -13.42 -55.05
N LYS A 3 6.07 -12.45 -55.89
CA LYS A 3 5.48 -11.16 -55.45
C LYS A 3 4.22 -11.36 -54.56
N ARG A 4 3.46 -12.42 -54.81
CA ARG A 4 2.30 -12.84 -54.00
C ARG A 4 2.68 -13.36 -52.60
N PHE A 5 3.81 -14.05 -52.49
CA PHE A 5 4.32 -14.55 -51.20
C PHE A 5 4.80 -13.38 -50.32
N PHE A 6 5.50 -12.41 -50.90
CA PHE A 6 5.93 -11.20 -50.20
C PHE A 6 4.75 -10.35 -49.71
N PHE A 7 3.70 -10.22 -50.52
CA PHE A 7 2.47 -9.53 -50.13
C PHE A 7 1.74 -10.23 -48.96
N LEU A 8 1.63 -11.56 -48.98
CA LEU A 8 1.04 -12.32 -47.87
C LEU A 8 1.82 -12.18 -46.56
N VAL A 9 3.15 -12.20 -46.62
CA VAL A 9 4.01 -11.98 -45.44
C VAL A 9 3.82 -10.56 -44.89
N ILE A 10 3.72 -9.54 -45.75
CA ILE A 10 3.44 -8.17 -45.32
C ILE A 10 2.07 -8.06 -44.67
N VAL A 11 1.02 -8.64 -45.26
CA VAL A 11 -0.33 -8.63 -44.68
C VAL A 11 -0.34 -9.32 -43.32
N LEU A 12 0.33 -10.46 -43.15
CA LEU A 12 0.43 -11.15 -41.86
C LEU A 12 1.19 -10.32 -40.81
N LEU A 13 2.29 -9.66 -41.20
CA LEU A 13 3.05 -8.77 -40.30
C LEU A 13 2.23 -7.54 -39.90
N LEU A 14 1.45 -6.95 -40.82
CA LEU A 14 0.57 -5.82 -40.52
C LEU A 14 -0.57 -6.21 -39.58
N ASN A 15 -1.17 -7.39 -39.75
CA ASN A 15 -2.18 -7.92 -38.83
C ASN A 15 -1.60 -8.20 -37.43
N PHE A 16 -0.37 -8.70 -37.35
CA PHE A 16 0.35 -8.90 -36.09
C PHE A 16 0.66 -7.58 -35.36
N GLN A 17 1.06 -6.54 -36.10
CA GLN A 17 1.30 -5.20 -35.54
C GLN A 17 0.01 -4.58 -34.99
N MET A 18 -1.11 -4.70 -35.73
CA MET A 18 -2.41 -4.17 -35.31
C MET A 18 -2.95 -4.86 -34.04
N THR A 19 -2.82 -6.19 -33.94
CA THR A 19 -3.20 -6.94 -32.73
C THR A 19 -2.32 -6.59 -31.53
N SER A 20 -1.02 -6.44 -31.72
CA SER A 20 -0.11 -5.99 -30.66
C SER A 20 -0.46 -4.59 -30.12
N LEU A 21 -0.81 -3.65 -31.01
CA LEU A 21 -1.24 -2.30 -30.62
C LEU A 21 -2.59 -2.31 -29.89
N ALA A 22 -3.55 -3.11 -30.37
CA ALA A 22 -4.85 -3.26 -29.71
C ALA A 22 -4.72 -3.84 -28.29
N ASN A 23 -3.91 -4.88 -28.12
CA ASN A 23 -3.65 -5.48 -26.81
C ASN A 23 -2.97 -4.48 -25.86
N ARG A 24 -2.00 -3.71 -26.35
CA ARG A 24 -1.34 -2.68 -25.53
C ARG A 24 -2.33 -1.61 -25.07
N ARG A 25 -3.24 -1.18 -25.93
CA ARG A 25 -4.30 -0.22 -25.55
C ARG A 25 -5.20 -0.75 -24.44
N LEU A 26 -5.60 -2.01 -24.51
CA LEU A 26 -6.42 -2.65 -23.47
C LEU A 26 -5.68 -2.73 -22.13
N VAL A 27 -4.39 -3.09 -22.17
CA VAL A 27 -3.53 -3.10 -20.97
C VAL A 27 -3.43 -1.70 -20.36
N ASP A 28 -3.13 -0.68 -21.16
CA ASP A 28 -3.01 0.69 -20.68
C ASP A 28 -4.33 1.18 -20.07
N GLN A 29 -5.47 0.88 -20.71
CA GLN A 29 -6.80 1.20 -20.17
C GLN A 29 -7.04 0.52 -18.82
N TYR A 30 -6.76 -0.78 -18.72
CA TYR A 30 -6.89 -1.52 -17.47
C TYR A 30 -6.03 -0.90 -16.36
N ILE A 31 -4.76 -0.60 -16.64
CA ILE A 31 -3.86 0.04 -15.68
C ILE A 31 -4.41 1.40 -15.24
N GLN A 32 -4.86 2.25 -16.16
CA GLN A 32 -5.41 3.56 -15.80
C GLN A 32 -6.66 3.44 -14.93
N SER A 33 -7.55 2.48 -15.23
CA SER A 33 -8.79 2.26 -14.47
C SER A 33 -8.55 1.81 -13.04
N TYR A 34 -7.50 1.00 -12.79
CA TYR A 34 -7.36 0.29 -11.53
C TYR A 34 -6.09 0.63 -10.72
N LYS A 35 -5.16 1.44 -11.25
CA LYS A 35 -3.92 1.81 -10.54
C LYS A 35 -4.20 2.45 -9.17
N GLU A 36 -5.18 3.34 -9.06
CA GLU A 36 -5.49 4.04 -7.81
C GLU A 36 -6.01 3.07 -6.75
N ILE A 37 -6.83 2.09 -7.16
CA ILE A 37 -7.33 1.04 -6.26
C ILE A 37 -6.18 0.14 -5.82
N ALA A 38 -5.29 -0.24 -6.74
CA ALA A 38 -4.13 -1.06 -6.42
C ALA A 38 -3.18 -0.37 -5.44
N ILE A 39 -2.94 0.93 -5.63
CA ILE A 39 -2.15 1.77 -4.72
C ILE A 39 -2.83 1.86 -3.36
N ALA A 40 -4.13 2.16 -3.31
CA ALA A 40 -4.90 2.22 -2.07
C ALA A 40 -4.85 0.89 -1.29
N GLU A 41 -4.99 -0.24 -1.98
CA GLU A 41 -4.91 -1.56 -1.38
C GLU A 41 -3.49 -1.90 -0.91
N MET A 42 -2.45 -1.47 -1.63
CA MET A 42 -1.06 -1.58 -1.16
C MET A 42 -0.86 -0.82 0.15
N TYR A 43 -1.43 0.38 0.27
CA TYR A 43 -1.37 1.12 1.53
C TYR A 43 -2.10 0.41 2.65
N ARG A 44 -3.31 -0.08 2.37
CA ARG A 44 -4.16 -0.76 3.34
C ARG A 44 -3.56 -2.08 3.84
N THR A 45 -2.93 -2.84 2.96
CA THR A 45 -2.59 -4.26 3.22
C THR A 45 -1.12 -4.63 3.03
N LYS A 46 -0.30 -3.74 2.48
CA LYS A 46 1.12 -3.97 2.15
C LYS A 46 1.37 -5.00 1.04
N ILE A 47 0.36 -5.32 0.23
CA ILE A 47 0.56 -6.06 -1.02
C ILE A 47 0.99 -5.06 -2.10
N PRO A 48 2.13 -5.26 -2.81
CA PRO A 48 2.58 -4.33 -3.85
C PRO A 48 1.48 -3.99 -4.87
N ALA A 49 1.35 -2.72 -5.21
CA ALA A 49 0.40 -2.27 -6.22
C ALA A 49 0.72 -2.91 -7.58
N SER A 50 2.02 -3.07 -7.89
CA SER A 50 2.50 -3.76 -9.08
C SER A 50 2.07 -5.23 -9.15
N ILE A 51 2.16 -5.96 -8.04
CA ILE A 51 1.70 -7.36 -7.93
C ILE A 51 0.20 -7.42 -8.18
N LYS A 52 -0.58 -6.58 -7.50
CA LYS A 52 -2.04 -6.57 -7.64
C LYS A 52 -2.49 -6.22 -9.06
N LEU A 53 -1.84 -5.24 -9.71
CA LEU A 53 -2.12 -4.91 -11.11
C LEU A 53 -1.71 -6.02 -12.07
N ALA A 54 -0.54 -6.63 -11.87
CA ALA A 54 -0.06 -7.71 -12.72
C ALA A 54 -0.95 -8.94 -12.65
N GLN A 55 -1.37 -9.34 -11.44
CA GLN A 55 -2.34 -10.41 -11.24
C GLN A 55 -3.67 -10.04 -11.91
N GLY A 56 -4.21 -8.84 -11.64
CA GLY A 56 -5.45 -8.40 -12.29
C GLY A 56 -5.37 -8.46 -13.82
N LEU A 57 -4.27 -7.99 -14.43
CA LEU A 57 -4.06 -8.06 -15.88
C LEU A 57 -4.04 -9.51 -16.40
N LEU A 58 -3.35 -10.42 -15.71
CA LEU A 58 -3.23 -11.82 -16.13
C LEU A 58 -4.54 -12.59 -15.95
N GLU A 59 -5.13 -12.54 -14.75
CA GLU A 59 -6.28 -13.36 -14.36
C GLU A 59 -7.56 -12.90 -15.08
N SER A 60 -7.68 -11.61 -15.39
CA SER A 60 -8.88 -11.05 -16.04
C SER A 60 -8.80 -10.97 -17.56
N ASN A 61 -7.69 -11.42 -18.18
CA ASN A 61 -7.38 -11.18 -19.59
C ASN A 61 -7.49 -9.68 -19.94
N TRP A 62 -6.75 -8.84 -19.19
CA TRP A 62 -6.79 -7.37 -19.29
C TRP A 62 -8.21 -6.78 -19.18
N GLY A 63 -9.03 -7.37 -18.31
CA GLY A 63 -10.43 -6.99 -18.07
C GLY A 63 -11.42 -7.49 -19.11
N GLN A 64 -11.00 -8.35 -20.05
CA GLN A 64 -11.85 -8.84 -21.14
C GLN A 64 -12.48 -10.21 -20.87
N SER A 65 -12.10 -10.89 -19.79
CA SER A 65 -12.72 -12.18 -19.45
C SER A 65 -14.19 -11.99 -19.09
N ASP A 66 -15.01 -12.99 -19.43
CA ASP A 66 -16.43 -13.02 -19.08
C ASP A 66 -16.66 -12.84 -17.57
N LEU A 67 -15.80 -13.45 -16.75
CA LEU A 67 -15.85 -13.32 -15.28
C LEU A 67 -15.55 -11.89 -14.80
N ALA A 68 -14.61 -11.20 -15.43
CA ALA A 68 -14.30 -9.81 -15.10
C ALA A 68 -15.42 -8.85 -15.56
N ILE A 69 -15.97 -9.05 -16.77
CA ILE A 69 -17.00 -8.17 -17.33
C ILE A 69 -18.34 -8.33 -16.63
N THR A 70 -18.79 -9.56 -16.41
CA THR A 70 -20.15 -9.85 -15.92
C THR A 70 -20.23 -9.94 -14.40
N ALA A 71 -19.17 -10.43 -13.76
CA ALA A 71 -19.14 -10.66 -12.32
C ALA A 71 -18.24 -9.68 -11.56
N ASN A 72 -17.58 -8.74 -12.25
CA ASN A 72 -16.58 -7.82 -11.69
C ASN A 72 -15.47 -8.55 -10.91
N ASN A 73 -15.18 -9.81 -11.23
CA ASN A 73 -14.20 -10.62 -10.50
C ASN A 73 -12.90 -10.73 -11.30
N HIS A 74 -11.97 -9.83 -11.00
CA HIS A 74 -10.71 -9.68 -11.75
C HIS A 74 -9.62 -10.67 -11.36
N PHE A 75 -9.82 -11.46 -10.31
CA PHE A 75 -8.78 -12.31 -9.70
C PHE A 75 -9.19 -13.78 -9.58
N GLY A 76 -10.30 -14.18 -10.23
CA GLY A 76 -10.76 -15.58 -10.18
C GLY A 76 -11.13 -16.06 -8.78
N ILE A 77 -11.61 -15.18 -7.89
CA ILE A 77 -11.89 -15.58 -6.50
C ILE A 77 -13.10 -16.53 -6.47
N LYS A 78 -12.84 -17.81 -6.16
CA LYS A 78 -13.89 -18.84 -5.97
C LYS A 78 -14.76 -18.51 -4.74
N CYS A 79 -16.02 -18.96 -4.73
CA CYS A 79 -16.97 -18.72 -3.64
C CYS A 79 -16.37 -19.20 -2.29
N GLY A 80 -15.92 -20.45 -2.23
CA GLY A 80 -15.53 -21.10 -0.98
C GLY A 80 -16.76 -21.41 -0.10
N GLY A 81 -16.59 -22.25 0.93
CA GLY A 81 -17.73 -22.84 1.66
C GLY A 81 -18.61 -21.86 2.47
N ASN A 82 -18.09 -20.68 2.82
CA ASN A 82 -18.79 -19.71 3.69
C ASN A 82 -19.25 -18.45 2.94
N TRP A 83 -19.15 -18.41 1.62
CA TRP A 83 -19.56 -17.23 0.86
C TRP A 83 -21.09 -17.13 0.74
N GLN A 84 -21.62 -15.98 1.15
CA GLN A 84 -23.07 -15.69 1.15
C GLN A 84 -23.44 -14.57 0.16
N GLY A 85 -22.45 -14.02 -0.55
CA GLY A 85 -22.68 -12.99 -1.56
C GLY A 85 -23.16 -13.58 -2.89
N ARG A 86 -23.27 -12.72 -3.91
CA ARG A 86 -23.64 -13.17 -5.26
C ARG A 86 -22.62 -14.15 -5.83
N MET A 87 -23.10 -15.07 -6.64
CA MET A 87 -22.33 -16.16 -7.21
C MET A 87 -22.45 -16.12 -8.73
N PHE A 88 -21.36 -16.46 -9.40
CA PHE A 88 -21.29 -16.62 -10.84
C PHE A 88 -20.74 -18.00 -11.15
N PHE A 89 -21.51 -18.80 -11.88
CA PHE A 89 -21.13 -20.16 -12.26
C PHE A 89 -20.68 -20.17 -13.72
N LYS A 90 -19.54 -20.79 -13.97
CA LYS A 90 -19.05 -21.05 -15.33
C LYS A 90 -18.17 -22.29 -15.34
N VAL A 91 -18.10 -22.96 -16.48
CA VAL A 91 -17.10 -24.02 -16.70
C VAL A 91 -15.70 -23.40 -16.69
N ASP A 92 -14.81 -23.97 -15.89
CA ASP A 92 -13.40 -23.59 -15.76
C ASP A 92 -12.52 -24.85 -15.79
N ASP A 93 -11.62 -25.04 -14.82
CA ASP A 93 -10.70 -26.19 -14.75
C ASP A 93 -11.16 -27.33 -13.83
N ASP A 94 -12.26 -27.15 -13.10
CA ASP A 94 -12.79 -28.17 -12.19
C ASP A 94 -13.48 -29.31 -12.98
N THR A 95 -13.24 -30.55 -12.55
CA THR A 95 -13.88 -31.76 -13.12
C THR A 95 -14.55 -32.60 -12.04
N ASP A 96 -15.56 -33.39 -12.44
CA ASP A 96 -16.11 -34.45 -11.59
C ASP A 96 -15.11 -35.61 -11.38
N GLU A 97 -15.53 -36.62 -10.63
CA GLU A 97 -14.76 -37.83 -10.31
C GLU A 97 -14.35 -38.62 -11.56
N ASN A 98 -15.06 -38.43 -12.66
CA ASN A 98 -14.86 -39.10 -13.94
C ASN A 98 -14.06 -38.24 -14.94
N GLY A 99 -13.63 -37.04 -14.54
CA GLY A 99 -12.89 -36.09 -15.38
C GLY A 99 -13.76 -35.26 -16.32
N ASN A 100 -15.09 -35.26 -16.16
CA ASN A 100 -15.97 -34.39 -16.94
C ASN A 100 -15.92 -32.97 -16.38
N PRO A 101 -15.86 -31.92 -17.23
CA PRO A 101 -15.89 -30.54 -16.76
C PRO A 101 -17.15 -30.24 -15.97
N VAL A 102 -16.99 -29.56 -14.83
CA VAL A 102 -18.10 -29.07 -14.00
C VAL A 102 -18.00 -27.55 -13.85
N GLU A 103 -19.12 -26.93 -13.50
CA GLU A 103 -19.12 -25.49 -13.24
C GLU A 103 -18.42 -25.16 -11.92
N SER A 104 -17.50 -24.21 -11.99
CA SER A 104 -16.86 -23.60 -10.83
C SER A 104 -17.69 -22.43 -10.34
N CYS A 105 -17.84 -22.31 -9.01
CA CYS A 105 -18.47 -21.17 -8.37
C CYS A 105 -17.45 -20.06 -8.12
N PHE A 106 -17.68 -18.89 -8.72
CA PHE A 106 -16.93 -17.67 -8.47
C PHE A 106 -17.77 -16.62 -7.73
N ARG A 107 -17.09 -15.80 -6.94
CA ARG A 107 -17.73 -14.64 -6.31
C ARG A 107 -18.12 -13.63 -7.39
N GLN A 108 -19.30 -13.06 -7.27
CA GLN A 108 -19.74 -11.93 -8.06
C GLN A 108 -19.80 -10.67 -7.19
N PHE A 109 -19.22 -9.59 -7.71
CA PHE A 109 -19.08 -8.31 -7.05
C PHE A 109 -19.89 -7.23 -7.77
N GLU A 110 -20.30 -6.19 -7.04
CA GLU A 110 -21.00 -5.04 -7.65
C GLU A 110 -20.04 -4.17 -8.45
N THR A 111 -18.79 -4.09 -7.98
CA THR A 111 -17.76 -3.29 -8.64
C THR A 111 -16.45 -4.05 -8.70
N ALA A 112 -15.61 -3.70 -9.69
CA ALA A 112 -14.24 -4.22 -9.77
C ALA A 112 -13.44 -3.95 -8.48
N GLN A 113 -13.70 -2.81 -7.82
CA GLN A 113 -13.05 -2.44 -6.56
C GLN A 113 -13.27 -3.48 -5.45
N GLU A 114 -14.48 -4.02 -5.32
CA GLU A 114 -14.77 -5.07 -4.34
C GLU A 114 -13.94 -6.34 -4.61
N SER A 115 -13.69 -6.69 -5.87
CA SER A 115 -12.79 -7.81 -6.19
C SER A 115 -11.33 -7.52 -5.84
N TYR A 116 -10.88 -6.27 -5.98
CA TYR A 116 -9.56 -5.83 -5.54
C TYR A 116 -9.41 -5.93 -4.03
N ILE A 117 -10.45 -5.57 -3.27
CA ILE A 117 -10.50 -5.71 -1.81
C ILE A 117 -10.50 -7.20 -1.42
N ALA A 118 -11.37 -8.00 -2.02
CA ALA A 118 -11.48 -9.43 -1.77
C ALA A 118 -10.18 -10.19 -2.06
N HIS A 119 -9.43 -9.79 -3.09
CA HIS A 119 -8.09 -10.32 -3.35
C HIS A 119 -7.11 -10.03 -2.20
N SER A 120 -7.12 -8.81 -1.67
CA SER A 120 -6.25 -8.48 -0.53
C SER A 120 -6.64 -9.29 0.70
N GLU A 121 -7.93 -9.37 1.00
CA GLU A 121 -8.46 -10.19 2.09
C GLU A 121 -8.12 -11.66 1.95
N PHE A 122 -8.07 -12.18 0.71
CA PHE A 122 -7.64 -13.54 0.44
C PHE A 122 -6.19 -13.78 0.90
N LEU A 123 -5.27 -12.86 0.61
CA LEU A 123 -3.85 -12.97 0.95
C LEU A 123 -3.57 -12.64 2.43
N THR A 124 -4.34 -11.72 3.02
CA THR A 124 -4.20 -11.33 4.45
C THR A 124 -5.05 -12.17 5.39
N ASN A 125 -5.77 -13.18 4.89
CA ASN A 125 -6.65 -14.00 5.73
C ASN A 125 -5.82 -14.70 6.83
N PRO A 126 -6.17 -14.54 8.12
CA PRO A 126 -5.44 -15.18 9.23
C PRO A 126 -5.32 -16.71 9.09
N ALA A 127 -6.33 -17.37 8.52
CA ALA A 127 -6.30 -18.81 8.26
C ALA A 127 -5.26 -19.23 7.20
N LYS A 128 -4.76 -18.28 6.41
CA LYS A 128 -3.72 -18.47 5.39
C LYS A 128 -2.37 -17.87 5.78
N GLN A 129 -2.22 -17.39 7.02
CA GLN A 129 -0.99 -16.76 7.49
C GLN A 129 0.23 -17.70 7.36
N GLY A 130 0.07 -18.99 7.62
CA GLY A 130 1.16 -19.96 7.43
C GLY A 130 1.59 -20.15 5.97
N ARG A 131 0.72 -19.81 5.00
CA ARG A 131 0.95 -19.99 3.57
C ARG A 131 1.44 -18.72 2.88
N TYR A 132 0.88 -17.56 3.24
CA TYR A 132 1.16 -16.28 2.58
C TYR A 132 1.79 -15.24 3.51
N GLY A 133 1.81 -15.46 4.82
CA GLY A 133 2.24 -14.46 5.80
C GLY A 133 3.67 -13.97 5.61
N PHE A 134 4.60 -14.85 5.19
CA PHE A 134 6.00 -14.46 4.95
C PHE A 134 6.17 -13.49 3.78
N LEU A 135 5.18 -13.38 2.88
CA LEU A 135 5.24 -12.42 1.78
C LEU A 135 5.28 -10.98 2.31
N PHE A 136 4.61 -10.74 3.42
CA PHE A 136 4.52 -9.43 4.06
C PHE A 136 5.80 -9.03 4.81
N ASP A 137 6.80 -9.93 4.89
CA ASP A 137 8.15 -9.59 5.34
C ASP A 137 8.97 -8.90 4.23
N TYR A 138 8.57 -9.07 2.96
CA TYR A 138 9.20 -8.39 1.84
C TYR A 138 8.71 -6.94 1.74
N PRO A 139 9.59 -5.98 1.41
CA PRO A 139 9.19 -4.62 1.08
C PRO A 139 8.15 -4.61 -0.04
N THR A 140 7.23 -3.63 -0.01
CA THR A 140 6.26 -3.42 -1.09
C THR A 140 6.93 -3.12 -2.45
N THR A 141 8.20 -2.72 -2.44
CA THR A 141 8.99 -2.45 -3.64
C THR A 141 9.72 -3.67 -4.20
N ASP A 142 9.75 -4.80 -3.47
CA ASP A 142 10.41 -6.04 -3.90
C ASP A 142 9.41 -7.00 -4.55
N TYR A 143 8.84 -6.56 -5.67
CA TYR A 143 7.87 -7.36 -6.41
C TYR A 143 8.47 -8.67 -6.97
N VAL A 144 9.80 -8.78 -7.09
CA VAL A 144 10.48 -10.01 -7.53
C VAL A 144 10.37 -11.09 -6.44
N SER A 145 10.69 -10.76 -5.19
CA SER A 145 10.53 -11.68 -4.06
C SER A 145 9.05 -12.01 -3.81
N TRP A 146 8.15 -11.02 -3.93
CA TRP A 146 6.70 -11.26 -3.87
C TRP A 146 6.23 -12.24 -4.94
N SER A 147 6.64 -12.06 -6.20
CA SER A 147 6.24 -12.95 -7.32
C SER A 147 6.72 -14.38 -7.10
N LYS A 148 7.98 -14.56 -6.70
CA LYS A 148 8.56 -15.87 -6.38
C LYS A 148 7.90 -16.51 -5.17
N GLY A 149 7.61 -15.72 -4.14
CA GLY A 149 6.93 -16.17 -2.94
C GLY A 149 5.50 -16.63 -3.24
N LEU A 150 4.73 -15.89 -4.03
CA LEU A 150 3.38 -16.29 -4.45
C LEU A 150 3.39 -17.64 -5.19
N GLN A 151 4.36 -17.84 -6.08
CA GLN A 151 4.55 -19.13 -6.74
C GLN A 151 4.94 -20.24 -5.76
N PHE A 152 5.90 -19.98 -4.87
CA PHE A 152 6.33 -20.94 -3.84
C PHE A 152 5.18 -21.35 -2.92
N SER A 153 4.32 -20.39 -2.55
CA SER A 153 3.10 -20.63 -1.78
C SER A 153 2.01 -21.37 -2.58
N GLY A 154 2.20 -21.62 -3.87
CA GLY A 154 1.23 -22.31 -4.72
C GLY A 154 -0.04 -21.49 -4.97
N TYR A 155 0.09 -20.17 -5.14
CA TYR A 155 -1.02 -19.30 -5.53
C TYR A 155 -1.64 -19.74 -6.87
N ALA A 156 -0.79 -20.14 -7.82
CA ALA A 156 -1.18 -20.71 -9.11
C ALA A 156 -0.47 -22.04 -9.35
N THR A 157 -1.08 -22.91 -10.16
CA THR A 157 -0.50 -24.20 -10.58
C THR A 157 0.59 -24.06 -11.65
N ASP A 158 0.65 -22.91 -12.32
CA ASP A 158 1.63 -22.62 -13.37
C ASP A 158 3.06 -22.51 -12.81
N LYS A 159 3.97 -23.33 -13.34
CA LYS A 159 5.40 -23.34 -12.99
C LYS A 159 6.16 -22.08 -13.43
N LYS A 160 5.59 -21.24 -14.28
CA LYS A 160 6.16 -19.96 -14.73
C LYS A 160 5.42 -18.75 -14.17
N TYR A 161 4.61 -18.93 -13.12
CA TYR A 161 3.78 -17.85 -12.60
C TYR A 161 4.58 -16.63 -12.15
N ALA A 162 5.69 -16.82 -11.40
CA ALA A 162 6.52 -15.70 -10.97
C ALA A 162 7.14 -14.96 -12.16
N ASP A 163 7.65 -15.68 -13.16
CA ASP A 163 8.23 -15.09 -14.36
C ASP A 163 7.18 -14.30 -15.15
N LYS A 164 5.93 -14.81 -15.25
CA LYS A 164 4.83 -14.08 -15.88
C LYS A 164 4.53 -12.77 -15.16
N LEU A 165 4.45 -12.79 -13.83
CA LEU A 165 4.23 -11.58 -13.03
C LEU A 165 5.36 -10.57 -13.22
N ILE A 166 6.62 -11.00 -13.07
CA ILE A 166 7.79 -10.14 -13.24
C ILE A 166 7.80 -9.52 -14.65
N ASN A 167 7.54 -10.33 -15.68
CA ASN A 167 7.51 -9.84 -17.06
C ASN A 167 6.41 -8.80 -17.28
N VAL A 168 5.21 -9.00 -16.73
CA VAL A 168 4.12 -8.01 -16.83
C VAL A 168 4.51 -6.73 -16.08
N ILE A 169 5.05 -6.84 -14.87
CA ILE A 169 5.46 -5.70 -14.05
C ILE A 169 6.53 -4.87 -14.76
N GLU A 170 7.53 -5.53 -15.33
CA GLU A 170 8.64 -4.85 -16.03
C GLU A 170 8.19 -4.27 -17.38
N SER A 171 7.43 -5.02 -18.17
CA SER A 171 6.97 -4.59 -19.50
C SER A 171 6.10 -3.33 -19.45
N TYR A 172 5.28 -3.21 -18.40
CA TYR A 172 4.38 -2.08 -18.20
C TYR A 172 4.84 -1.14 -17.08
N LYS A 173 6.06 -1.35 -16.55
CA LYS A 173 6.67 -0.54 -15.48
C LYS A 173 5.76 -0.36 -14.27
N LEU A 174 5.02 -1.39 -13.87
CA LEU A 174 4.02 -1.32 -12.80
C LEU A 174 4.66 -1.06 -11.44
N HIS A 175 5.93 -1.42 -11.25
CA HIS A 175 6.71 -1.15 -10.04
C HIS A 175 6.80 0.36 -9.70
N GLN A 176 6.54 1.25 -10.68
CA GLN A 176 6.43 2.68 -10.42
C GLN A 176 5.30 3.00 -9.43
N TYR A 177 4.26 2.16 -9.34
CA TYR A 177 3.12 2.33 -8.43
C TYR A 177 3.41 1.85 -7.00
N ASP A 178 4.50 1.08 -6.79
CA ASP A 178 4.90 0.62 -5.46
C ASP A 178 5.59 1.71 -4.63
N ILE A 179 5.98 2.80 -5.31
CA ILE A 179 6.68 3.95 -4.75
C ILE A 179 5.81 5.22 -4.76
N LEU A 180 4.58 5.16 -5.27
CA LEU A 180 3.67 6.32 -5.31
C LEU A 180 2.91 6.46 -4.00
N PHE A 181 2.98 7.64 -3.40
CA PHE A 181 2.05 8.11 -2.37
C PHE A 181 0.82 8.71 -3.04
N PRO A 182 -0.39 8.59 -2.44
CA PRO A 182 -1.50 9.43 -2.86
C PRO A 182 -1.03 10.88 -2.73
N ALA A 183 -1.13 11.64 -3.81
CA ALA A 183 -0.91 13.07 -3.75
C ALA A 183 -1.78 13.65 -2.61
N GLU A 184 -1.29 14.67 -1.90
CA GLU A 184 -2.14 15.45 -1.03
C GLU A 184 -3.35 15.93 -1.86
N GLY A 185 -4.54 15.37 -1.58
CA GLY A 185 -5.81 15.75 -2.22
C GLY A 185 -6.39 14.84 -3.32
N THR A 186 -6.49 13.51 -3.12
CA THR A 186 -7.62 12.57 -3.52
C THR A 186 -7.14 11.21 -4.06
N PRO A 187 -7.91 10.08 -3.94
CA PRO A 187 -9.28 9.92 -3.42
C PRO A 187 -9.38 8.90 -2.25
N SER A 188 -9.05 9.33 -1.04
CA SER A 188 -9.73 8.84 0.18
C SER A 188 -10.83 9.81 0.65
N GLU A 189 -10.92 10.99 0.04
CA GLU A 189 -11.94 12.01 0.35
C GLU A 189 -13.30 11.74 -0.33
N ILE A 190 -13.35 10.92 -1.38
CA ILE A 190 -14.63 10.53 -2.02
C ILE A 190 -15.42 9.55 -1.13
N TYR A 191 -14.74 8.71 -0.35
CA TYR A 191 -15.40 7.77 0.56
C TYR A 191 -16.07 8.44 1.77
N VAL A 192 -15.65 9.66 2.14
CA VAL A 192 -16.21 10.39 3.30
C VAL A 192 -17.42 11.24 2.91
N GLN A 193 -17.58 11.62 1.63
CA GLN A 193 -18.64 12.55 1.22
C GLN A 193 -20.05 11.94 1.14
N GLN A 194 -20.20 10.62 1.10
CA GLN A 194 -21.53 10.01 1.18
C GLN A 194 -22.10 10.00 2.60
N GLU A 195 -21.26 10.03 3.64
CA GLU A 195 -21.70 10.14 5.04
C GLU A 195 -21.91 11.59 5.50
N SER A 196 -21.18 12.57 4.93
CA SER A 196 -21.29 13.98 5.34
C SER A 196 -22.59 14.68 4.93
N LYS A 197 -23.42 14.06 4.06
CA LYS A 197 -24.77 14.57 3.74
C LYS A 197 -25.76 14.42 4.89
N ILE A 198 -25.39 13.64 5.92
CA ILE A 198 -26.17 13.43 7.15
C ILE A 198 -25.80 14.45 8.24
N ILE A 199 -24.63 15.10 8.15
CA ILE A 199 -24.03 15.94 9.21
C ILE A 199 -23.98 17.43 8.81
N SER A 200 -24.77 17.86 7.81
CA SER A 200 -24.84 19.27 7.39
C SER A 200 -25.96 20.06 8.10
N LYS A 201 -26.17 19.80 9.39
CA LYS A 201 -26.92 20.67 10.30
C LYS A 201 -26.08 20.83 11.56
N VAL A 202 -25.28 21.88 11.58
CA VAL A 202 -24.94 22.74 12.74
C VAL A 202 -23.77 23.64 12.28
N GLU A 203 -24.14 24.89 11.99
CA GLU A 203 -23.38 26.14 11.96
C GLU A 203 -22.41 26.26 13.17
N ASP A 204 -21.39 27.12 13.26
CA ASP A 204 -20.78 28.16 12.44
C ASP A 204 -19.47 28.55 13.14
N GLU A 205 -18.70 29.42 12.47
CA GLU A 205 -17.66 30.33 12.98
C GLU A 205 -16.19 30.03 12.68
N LYS A 206 -15.65 30.94 11.85
CA LYS A 206 -14.23 31.16 11.52
C LYS A 206 -13.54 31.98 12.61
N PRO A 207 -12.20 32.03 12.61
CA PRO A 207 -11.60 33.32 12.22
C PRO A 207 -10.42 33.23 11.25
N VAL A 208 -10.24 34.37 10.58
CA VAL A 208 -9.27 34.74 9.53
C VAL A 208 -7.99 35.30 10.16
N LEU A 209 -6.83 35.14 9.50
CA LEU A 209 -5.75 36.15 9.51
C LEU A 209 -4.87 36.06 8.24
N LYS A 210 -4.34 37.22 7.82
CA LYS A 210 -3.99 37.66 6.47
C LYS A 210 -2.48 37.59 6.14
N ASN A 211 -2.21 37.35 4.85
CA ASN A 211 -1.16 37.83 3.93
C ASN A 211 0.22 38.32 4.45
N SER A 212 1.29 37.88 3.76
CA SER A 212 2.16 38.79 2.99
C SER A 212 3.01 38.06 1.94
N ASN A 213 3.20 38.73 0.80
CA ASN A 213 3.93 38.31 -0.40
C ASN A 213 5.43 38.61 -0.29
N ILE A 214 6.31 37.77 -0.85
CA ILE A 214 7.62 38.20 -1.40
C ILE A 214 7.93 37.40 -2.68
N THR A 215 8.34 38.11 -3.73
CA THR A 215 8.74 37.64 -5.06
C THR A 215 10.27 37.63 -5.24
N HIS A 216 10.74 36.85 -6.25
CA HIS A 216 12.08 36.80 -6.88
C HIS A 216 13.20 36.12 -6.06
N ALA A 217 14.19 35.40 -6.61
CA ALA A 217 14.80 35.42 -7.94
C ALA A 217 15.50 34.07 -8.26
N VAL A 218 15.74 33.86 -9.56
CA VAL A 218 16.60 32.83 -10.17
C VAL A 218 18.07 33.04 -9.76
N GLY A 219 18.79 31.94 -9.46
CA GLY A 219 20.25 31.94 -9.29
C GLY A 219 20.84 30.53 -9.39
N LYS A 220 21.83 30.36 -10.28
CA LYS A 220 22.60 29.13 -10.55
C LYS A 220 23.76 28.92 -9.54
N GLU A 221 24.04 27.64 -9.27
CA GLU A 221 25.32 26.96 -8.97
C GLU A 221 26.31 27.53 -7.94
N ASN A 222 26.64 26.75 -6.87
CA ASN A 222 27.95 26.08 -6.71
C ASN A 222 28.14 25.32 -5.38
N THR A 223 28.93 24.25 -5.48
CA THR A 223 29.36 23.26 -4.48
C THR A 223 30.24 23.79 -3.35
N SER A 224 29.91 23.50 -2.09
CA SER A 224 30.86 23.34 -0.97
C SER A 224 30.23 22.47 0.13
N SER A 225 30.80 21.29 0.37
CA SER A 225 30.22 20.24 1.22
C SER A 225 30.38 20.55 2.71
N VAL A 226 29.45 21.33 3.28
CA VAL A 226 29.34 21.44 4.75
C VAL A 226 29.01 20.05 5.32
N LYS A 227 29.91 19.48 6.11
CA LYS A 227 29.72 18.16 6.72
C LYS A 227 28.66 18.26 7.82
N LYS A 228 27.48 17.68 7.57
CA LYS A 228 26.34 17.73 8.48
C LYS A 228 26.62 17.02 9.81
N LEU A 229 26.27 17.66 10.93
CA LEU A 229 26.48 17.11 12.27
C LEU A 229 25.48 15.97 12.54
N LYS A 230 26.00 14.79 12.88
CA LYS A 230 25.22 13.61 13.26
C LYS A 230 24.90 13.63 14.77
N LYS A 231 23.71 13.17 15.12
CA LYS A 231 23.24 12.92 16.49
C LYS A 231 22.88 11.45 16.66
N TYR A 232 22.63 11.06 17.90
CA TYR A 232 22.21 9.70 18.25
C TYR A 232 20.93 9.73 19.06
N ILE A 233 19.95 8.93 18.64
CA ILE A 233 18.70 8.68 19.38
C ILE A 233 18.51 7.17 19.43
N ASN A 234 18.31 6.59 20.62
CA ASN A 234 18.20 5.14 20.81
C ASN A 234 19.42 4.37 20.23
N GLY A 235 20.59 4.99 20.25
CA GLY A 235 21.83 4.50 19.65
C GLY A 235 21.87 4.52 18.11
N LEU A 236 20.88 5.13 17.45
CA LEU A 236 20.79 5.21 15.99
C LEU A 236 21.26 6.57 15.49
N ILE A 237 21.94 6.58 14.34
CA ILE A 237 22.41 7.80 13.71
C ILE A 237 21.22 8.58 13.14
N CYS A 238 21.11 9.84 13.52
CA CYS A 238 20.14 10.78 12.96
C CYS A 238 20.76 12.16 12.72
N VAL A 239 20.01 13.04 12.08
CA VAL A 239 20.35 14.45 11.94
C VAL A 239 19.16 15.33 12.29
N VAL A 240 19.44 16.61 12.57
CA VAL A 240 18.41 17.64 12.71
C VAL A 240 18.38 18.44 11.40
N VAL A 241 17.18 18.68 10.90
CA VAL A 241 16.91 19.48 9.71
C VAL A 241 17.11 20.95 10.04
N SER A 242 17.79 21.65 9.15
CA SER A 242 17.87 23.11 9.05
C SER A 242 16.92 23.60 7.96
N GLU A 243 16.46 24.85 8.10
CA GLU A 243 15.57 25.49 7.12
C GLU A 243 16.02 25.31 5.66
N GLY A 244 15.08 24.86 4.81
CA GLY A 244 15.30 24.64 3.38
C GLY A 244 15.98 23.33 3.00
N GLU A 245 16.34 22.47 3.95
CA GLU A 245 16.91 21.16 3.63
C GLU A 245 15.87 20.16 3.12
N THR A 246 16.33 19.27 2.24
CA THR A 246 15.55 18.18 1.65
C THR A 246 16.22 16.85 1.91
N ILE A 247 15.52 15.74 1.66
CA ILE A 247 16.13 14.41 1.75
C ILE A 247 17.30 14.28 0.77
N GLU A 248 17.20 14.88 -0.42
CA GLU A 248 18.28 14.91 -1.40
C GLU A 248 19.54 15.62 -0.85
N SER A 249 19.39 16.78 -0.21
CA SER A 249 20.54 17.50 0.36
C SER A 249 21.15 16.77 1.57
N ILE A 250 20.31 16.14 2.40
CA ILE A 250 20.76 15.31 3.54
C ILE A 250 21.48 14.05 3.06
N SER A 251 20.96 13.38 2.05
CA SER A 251 21.58 12.19 1.43
C SER A 251 22.99 12.49 0.93
N LYS A 252 23.15 13.59 0.18
CA LYS A 252 24.45 14.03 -0.35
C LYS A 252 25.44 14.37 0.76
N SER A 253 25.01 15.14 1.76
CA SER A 253 25.89 15.57 2.87
C SER A 253 26.31 14.42 3.79
N CYS A 254 25.41 13.45 4.01
CA CYS A 254 25.64 12.33 4.94
C CYS A 254 26.19 11.08 4.26
N ARG A 255 26.20 11.04 2.92
CA ARG A 255 26.57 9.87 2.09
C ARG A 255 25.74 8.63 2.43
N VAL A 256 24.44 8.83 2.59
CA VAL A 256 23.46 7.75 2.82
C VAL A 256 22.48 7.77 1.66
N ASN A 257 22.06 6.60 1.17
CA ASN A 257 21.12 6.52 0.07
C ASN A 257 19.81 7.24 0.45
N LYS A 258 19.37 8.17 -0.39
CA LYS A 258 18.17 8.98 -0.16
C LYS A 258 16.90 8.13 0.03
N HIS A 259 16.78 7.01 -0.67
CA HIS A 259 15.63 6.11 -0.53
C HIS A 259 15.64 5.39 0.81
N ASP A 260 16.83 4.97 1.28
CA ASP A 260 16.98 4.37 2.61
C ASP A 260 16.60 5.38 3.69
N ILE A 261 17.01 6.65 3.57
CA ILE A 261 16.59 7.72 4.49
C ILE A 261 15.06 7.84 4.54
N VAL A 262 14.37 7.83 3.39
CA VAL A 262 12.90 7.86 3.34
C VAL A 262 12.31 6.66 4.08
N ILE A 263 12.80 5.44 3.83
CA ILE A 263 12.32 4.19 4.46
C ILE A 263 12.54 4.22 5.98
N PHE A 264 13.71 4.65 6.44
CA PHE A 264 14.04 4.74 7.86
C PHE A 264 13.15 5.70 8.64
N ASN A 265 12.53 6.65 7.92
CA ASN A 265 11.58 7.62 8.45
C ASN A 265 10.15 7.34 7.98
N GLU A 266 9.78 6.05 7.92
CA GLU A 266 8.42 5.53 7.65
C GLU A 266 7.83 6.07 6.35
N SER A 267 8.69 6.40 5.39
CA SER A 267 8.29 6.85 4.07
C SER A 267 7.39 8.09 4.10
N ARG A 268 7.59 8.97 5.09
CA ARG A 268 6.75 10.17 5.32
C ARG A 268 7.17 11.40 4.53
N PHE A 269 8.27 11.34 3.78
CA PHE A 269 8.83 12.48 3.07
C PHE A 269 9.04 12.13 1.60
N TYR A 270 8.66 13.04 0.71
CA TYR A 270 9.12 12.99 -0.68
C TYR A 270 10.56 13.51 -0.76
N LEU A 271 11.30 13.10 -1.79
CA LEU A 271 12.73 13.41 -1.92
C LEU A 271 13.03 14.93 -1.98
N ASP A 272 12.11 15.68 -2.60
CA ASP A 272 12.25 17.11 -2.85
C ASP A 272 11.38 17.98 -1.93
N THR A 273 10.63 17.38 -0.99
CA THR A 273 9.81 18.15 -0.05
C THR A 273 10.70 18.89 0.93
N PRO A 274 10.51 20.21 1.11
CA PRO A 274 11.17 20.95 2.17
C PRO A 274 10.82 20.35 3.53
N LEU A 275 11.85 19.97 4.29
CA LEU A 275 11.69 19.46 5.63
C LEU A 275 11.56 20.63 6.62
N LYS A 276 10.87 20.40 7.74
CA LYS A 276 10.67 21.45 8.75
C LYS A 276 11.94 21.67 9.54
N ASP A 277 12.29 22.93 9.81
CA ASP A 277 13.41 23.25 10.69
C ASP A 277 13.25 22.58 12.06
N GLY A 278 14.33 22.02 12.59
CA GLY A 278 14.35 21.25 13.84
C GLY A 278 13.86 19.80 13.74
N GLN A 279 13.37 19.36 12.57
CA GLN A 279 12.88 17.99 12.38
C GLN A 279 14.01 16.95 12.48
N ILE A 280 13.73 15.81 13.11
CA ILE A 280 14.69 14.69 13.19
C ILE A 280 14.53 13.81 11.95
N ILE A 281 15.65 13.43 11.35
CA ILE A 281 15.73 12.47 10.24
C ILE A 281 16.72 11.37 10.60
N PHE A 282 16.26 10.13 10.68
CA PHE A 282 17.08 8.95 10.90
C PHE A 282 17.83 8.57 9.62
N LEU A 283 19.08 8.17 9.79
CA LEU A 283 19.94 7.68 8.72
C LEU A 283 20.10 6.15 8.76
N GLU A 284 19.39 5.49 9.68
CA GLU A 284 19.37 4.05 9.91
C GLU A 284 17.97 3.60 10.32
N SER A 285 17.64 2.32 10.09
CA SER A 285 16.33 1.77 10.48
C SER A 285 16.10 1.91 11.98
N LYS A 286 14.96 2.52 12.35
CA LYS A 286 14.54 2.60 13.75
C LYS A 286 14.39 1.23 14.40
N LYS A 287 14.60 1.17 15.73
CA LYS A 287 14.48 -0.07 16.51
C LYS A 287 13.00 -0.39 16.78
N ARG A 288 12.70 -1.59 17.27
CA ARG A 288 11.33 -1.96 17.63
C ARG A 288 10.88 -1.30 18.93
N PHE A 289 11.79 -1.05 19.86
CA PHE A 289 11.54 -0.46 21.18
C PHE A 289 12.72 0.41 21.62
N ASN A 290 12.56 1.14 22.72
CA ASN A 290 13.61 1.90 23.37
C ASN A 290 13.64 1.50 24.86
N GLU A 291 14.78 1.00 25.33
CA GLU A 291 14.93 0.45 26.69
C GLU A 291 15.02 1.54 27.76
N ASP A 292 15.47 2.73 27.39
CA ASP A 292 15.70 3.84 28.32
C ASP A 292 14.40 4.49 28.79
N PHE A 293 13.28 4.25 28.10
CA PHE A 293 11.98 4.86 28.37
C PHE A 293 10.88 3.80 28.47
N SER A 294 10.15 3.80 29.59
CA SER A 294 9.02 2.89 29.80
C SER A 294 7.78 3.31 29.02
N SER A 295 7.38 4.57 29.13
CA SER A 295 6.16 5.09 28.51
C SER A 295 6.28 6.57 28.11
N HIS A 296 5.25 7.04 27.42
CA HIS A 296 5.10 8.41 26.96
C HIS A 296 3.64 8.85 27.08
N VAL A 297 3.40 10.01 27.68
CA VAL A 297 2.07 10.63 27.74
C VAL A 297 1.91 11.60 26.56
N VAL A 298 0.95 11.30 25.69
CA VAL A 298 0.67 12.04 24.46
C VAL A 298 0.36 13.50 24.77
N LYS A 299 1.07 14.40 24.11
CA LYS A 299 0.85 15.84 24.18
C LYS A 299 -0.17 16.29 23.15
N GLU A 300 -0.56 17.56 23.27
CA GLU A 300 -1.51 18.18 22.35
C GLU A 300 -1.01 18.14 20.91
N SER A 301 -1.85 17.64 20.00
CA SER A 301 -1.57 17.47 18.57
C SER A 301 -0.36 16.58 18.23
N GLU A 302 0.12 15.77 19.17
CA GLU A 302 1.25 14.85 18.95
C GLU A 302 0.78 13.57 18.23
N SER A 303 1.48 13.18 17.17
CA SER A 303 1.17 11.97 16.40
C SER A 303 2.06 10.79 16.80
N LEU A 304 1.65 9.58 16.41
CA LEU A 304 2.50 8.39 16.54
C LEU A 304 3.86 8.55 15.86
N PHE A 305 3.93 9.33 14.79
CA PHE A 305 5.16 9.59 14.07
C PHE A 305 6.09 10.51 14.85
N ASP A 306 5.56 11.55 15.50
CA ASP A 306 6.38 12.45 16.33
C ASP A 306 7.02 11.68 17.49
N ILE A 307 6.24 10.80 18.12
CA ILE A 307 6.68 9.93 19.21
C ILE A 307 7.69 8.90 18.69
N SER A 308 7.44 8.30 17.52
CA SER A 308 8.35 7.38 16.84
C SER A 308 9.72 8.02 16.56
N GLN A 309 9.74 9.26 16.04
CA GLN A 309 10.97 10.00 15.79
C GLN A 309 11.69 10.37 17.09
N LYS A 310 10.94 10.82 18.10
CA LYS A 310 11.49 11.20 19.40
C LYS A 310 12.24 10.06 20.08
N TYR A 311 11.69 8.85 20.04
CA TYR A 311 12.28 7.69 20.74
C TYR A 311 13.12 6.78 19.85
N GLY A 312 13.22 7.05 18.55
CA GLY A 312 13.97 6.18 17.63
C GLY A 312 13.39 4.77 17.55
N ILE A 313 12.05 4.67 17.57
CA ILE A 313 11.31 3.40 17.47
C ILE A 313 10.44 3.40 16.22
N LYS A 314 10.25 2.25 15.57
CA LYS A 314 9.36 2.13 14.41
C LYS A 314 7.93 2.44 14.82
N MET A 315 7.24 3.27 14.04
CA MET A 315 5.85 3.65 14.31
C MET A 315 4.92 2.43 14.36
N SER A 316 5.09 1.46 13.47
CA SER A 316 4.38 0.18 13.48
C SER A 316 4.60 -0.63 14.77
N SER A 317 5.82 -0.65 15.30
CA SER A 317 6.13 -1.33 16.56
C SER A 317 5.54 -0.59 17.76
N LEU A 318 5.56 0.74 17.74
CA LEU A 318 4.88 1.58 18.73
C LEU A 318 3.37 1.33 18.73
N ALA A 319 2.73 1.36 17.56
CA ALA A 319 1.30 1.15 17.40
C ALA A 319 0.87 -0.26 17.85
N SER A 320 1.55 -1.28 17.34
CA SER A 320 1.30 -2.69 17.71
C SER A 320 1.43 -2.94 19.21
N ARG A 321 2.47 -2.40 19.85
CA ARG A 321 2.68 -2.53 21.30
C ARG A 321 1.54 -1.91 22.11
N ASN A 322 1.03 -0.78 21.62
CA ASN A 322 -0.05 -0.07 22.26
C ASN A 322 -1.44 -0.53 21.81
N LYS A 323 -1.51 -1.60 20.99
CA LYS A 323 -2.74 -2.18 20.45
C LYS A 323 -3.65 -1.15 19.78
N ILE A 324 -3.02 -0.17 19.13
CA ILE A 324 -3.70 0.89 18.39
C ILE A 324 -3.35 0.77 16.90
N PRO A 325 -4.25 1.17 16.00
CA PRO A 325 -3.93 1.31 14.59
C PRO A 325 -2.76 2.27 14.36
N GLU A 326 -1.92 2.00 13.37
CA GLU A 326 -0.77 2.86 13.01
C GLU A 326 -1.20 4.26 12.52
N HIS A 327 -2.46 4.42 12.12
CA HIS A 327 -3.10 5.68 11.73
C HIS A 327 -4.03 6.26 12.81
N ALA A 328 -3.96 5.74 14.05
CA ALA A 328 -4.79 6.24 15.14
C ALA A 328 -4.49 7.72 15.40
N ARG A 329 -5.56 8.52 15.52
CA ARG A 329 -5.47 9.86 16.11
C ARG A 329 -5.30 9.68 17.61
N LEU A 330 -4.26 10.29 18.17
CA LEU A 330 -3.96 10.18 19.58
C LEU A 330 -4.67 11.29 20.36
N THR A 331 -5.25 10.93 21.50
CA THR A 331 -5.84 11.88 22.43
C THR A 331 -4.78 12.33 23.44
N LYS A 332 -4.71 13.63 23.71
CA LYS A 332 -3.88 14.19 24.77
C LYS A 332 -4.13 13.45 26.09
N GLY A 333 -3.05 13.06 26.77
CA GLY A 333 -3.11 12.30 28.02
C GLY A 333 -3.10 10.78 27.85
N LEU A 334 -3.26 10.24 26.63
CA LEU A 334 -3.07 8.81 26.37
C LEU A 334 -1.63 8.40 26.72
N THR A 335 -1.46 7.31 27.46
CA THR A 335 -0.13 6.76 27.76
C THR A 335 0.22 5.66 26.77
N LEU A 336 1.34 5.82 26.06
CA LEU A 336 1.90 4.82 25.15
C LEU A 336 3.15 4.18 25.76
N PHE A 337 3.26 2.86 25.68
CA PHE A 337 4.47 2.11 26.05
C PHE A 337 5.53 2.23 24.97
N ILE A 338 6.78 2.40 25.40
CA ILE A 338 7.95 2.67 24.56
C ILE A 338 8.98 1.50 24.60
N ASN A 339 9.07 0.80 25.72
CA ASN A 339 10.02 -0.30 25.96
C ASN A 339 9.57 -1.68 25.42
N SER A 340 10.41 -2.71 25.58
CA SER A 340 10.11 -4.08 25.16
C SER A 340 9.02 -4.74 26.03
N PRO A 341 8.12 -5.58 25.47
CA PRO A 341 7.21 -6.39 26.27
C PRO A 341 8.01 -7.42 27.09
N GLY A 342 8.11 -7.16 28.38
CA GLY A 342 8.86 -7.96 29.35
C GLY A 342 8.79 -7.47 30.80
N MET A 343 8.12 -6.34 31.07
CA MET A 343 7.65 -6.01 32.41
C MET A 343 6.16 -6.30 32.51
N ASP A 344 5.77 -7.03 33.55
CA ASP A 344 4.39 -7.31 33.90
C ASP A 344 3.61 -5.99 34.09
N TYR A 345 2.56 -5.79 33.30
CA TYR A 345 1.66 -4.63 33.36
C TYR A 345 0.23 -5.04 33.72
N SER A 346 0.07 -6.08 34.54
CA SER A 346 -1.21 -6.48 35.14
C SER A 346 -1.99 -5.35 35.81
N TYR A 347 -1.34 -4.22 36.11
CA TYR A 347 -1.95 -3.02 36.72
C TYR A 347 -2.75 -2.11 35.76
N LEU A 348 -2.69 -2.29 34.43
CA LEU A 348 -3.31 -1.34 33.47
C LEU A 348 -4.62 -1.84 32.83
N ARG A 349 -5.30 -2.83 33.43
CA ARG A 349 -6.62 -3.31 32.98
C ARG A 349 -7.81 -2.42 33.40
N GLU A 350 -7.58 -1.27 34.02
CA GLU A 350 -8.66 -0.37 34.43
C GLU A 350 -8.50 1.01 33.78
N VAL A 351 -8.70 1.10 32.45
CA VAL A 351 -9.08 2.38 31.83
C VAL A 351 -10.11 2.11 30.74
N ASN A 352 -11.34 2.55 31.04
CA ASN A 352 -12.58 2.39 30.29
C ASN A 352 -12.45 2.62 28.78
N VAL A 353 -12.89 1.62 28.00
CA VAL A 353 -13.53 1.84 26.70
C VAL A 353 -14.91 1.21 26.82
N THR A 354 -15.94 2.04 26.76
CA THR A 354 -17.35 1.62 26.85
C THR A 354 -17.71 0.77 25.64
N GLU A 355 -18.15 -0.46 25.87
CA GLU A 355 -18.83 -1.32 24.90
C GLU A 355 -20.28 -0.84 24.74
N GLU A 356 -20.64 -0.36 23.54
CA GLU A 356 -22.02 -0.43 23.05
C GLU A 356 -22.05 -1.45 21.91
N PHE A 357 -22.37 -2.70 22.25
CA PHE A 357 -22.86 -3.68 21.30
C PHE A 357 -24.39 -3.67 21.34
N ILE A 358 -25.00 -3.31 20.21
CA ILE A 358 -26.44 -3.43 19.97
C ILE A 358 -26.78 -4.92 19.88
N ASP A 359 -27.62 -5.37 20.81
CA ASP A 359 -28.28 -6.68 20.83
C ASP A 359 -29.28 -6.78 19.68
N PHE A 360 -29.01 -7.69 18.73
CA PHE A 360 -30.04 -8.19 17.83
C PHE A 360 -30.50 -9.55 18.34
N GLY A 361 -31.63 -9.50 19.05
CA GLY A 361 -32.34 -10.63 19.60
C GLY A 361 -32.56 -11.75 18.59
N LYS A 362 -32.35 -12.98 19.07
CA LYS A 362 -32.86 -14.19 18.43
C LYS A 362 -34.34 -14.34 18.76
N VAL A 363 -35.14 -14.30 17.71
CA VAL A 363 -36.49 -14.87 17.67
C VAL A 363 -36.41 -16.37 17.97
N LYS A 364 -37.07 -16.79 19.05
CA LYS A 364 -37.95 -17.97 19.07
C LYS A 364 -39.04 -17.75 20.11
#